data_AF-A0A7I7UJZ9-F1
#
_entry.id   AF-A0A7I7UJZ9-F1
#
_cell.length_a   1.000
_cell.length_b   1.000
_cell.length_c   1.000
_cell.angle_alpha   90.00
_cell.angle_beta   90.00
_cell.angle_gamma   90.00
#
_symmetry.space_group_name_H-M   'P 1'
#
loop_
_entity.id
_entity.type
_entity.pdbx_description
1 polymer ?
#
loop_
_entity_poly.entity_id
_entity_poly.type
_entity_poly.pdbx_seq_one_letter_code
_entity_poly.pdbx_strand_id
1 'polypeptide(L)' 'MSTHIRCVDAAREAARLAARGDDGAAAARSVAPDGAMLDVQREGGWVVATVTARSALLPGVTVAARAVAAVEPGTR' A
#
# COMPACT_ATOMS: atom_id res chain seq x y z
N MET A 1 1.26 12.23 -13.06
CA MET A 1 1.89 11.30 -12.09
C MET A 1 1.89 9.90 -12.70
N SER A 2 2.97 9.11 -12.56
CA SER A 2 3.01 7.75 -13.10
C SER A 2 2.37 6.74 -12.14
N THR A 3 1.88 5.61 -12.67
CA THR A 3 1.34 4.49 -11.88
C THR A 3 2.33 4.00 -10.83
N HIS A 4 3.63 3.99 -11.14
CA HIS A 4 4.66 3.56 -10.21
C HIS A 4 4.73 4.43 -8.95
N ILE A 5 4.80 5.76 -9.11
CA ILE A 5 4.87 6.67 -7.96
C ILE A 5 3.62 6.50 -7.09
N ARG A 6 2.43 6.44 -7.70
CA ARG A 6 1.18 6.23 -6.97
C ARG A 6 1.12 4.89 -6.22
N CYS A 7 1.62 3.80 -6.82
CA CYS A 7 1.70 2.51 -6.12
C CYS A 7 2.64 2.60 -4.90
N VAL A 8 3.81 3.24 -5.04
CA VAL A 8 4.78 3.40 -3.94
C VAL A 8 4.19 4.22 -2.80
N ASP A 9 3.57 5.36 -3.13
CA ASP A 9 2.95 6.25 -2.13
C ASP A 9 1.79 5.54 -1.41
N ALA A 10 0.94 4.84 -2.15
CA ALA A 10 -0.16 4.06 -1.58
C ALA A 10 0.34 2.94 -0.66
N ALA A 11 1.36 2.18 -1.07
CA ALA A 11 1.92 1.12 -0.23
C ALA A 11 2.48 1.68 1.09
N ARG A 12 3.22 2.80 1.02
CA ARG A 12 3.79 3.44 2.21
C ARG A 12 2.72 3.94 3.17
N GLU A 13 1.70 4.61 2.67
CA GLU A 13 0.62 5.13 3.50
C GLU A 13 -0.20 4.01 4.15
N ALA A 14 -0.50 2.93 3.41
CA ALA A 14 -1.14 1.74 3.98
C ALA A 14 -0.30 1.13 5.10
N ALA A 15 0.98 0.86 4.85
CA ALA A 15 1.85 0.26 5.85
C ALA A 15 1.97 1.13 7.10
N ARG A 16 2.17 2.44 6.92
CA ARG A 16 2.32 3.41 8.01
C ARG A 16 1.08 3.50 8.87
N LEU A 17 -0.11 3.65 8.28
CA LEU A 17 -1.34 3.83 9.05
C LEU A 17 -1.81 2.53 9.69
N ALA A 18 -1.75 1.41 8.97
CA ALA A 18 -2.01 0.13 9.60
C ALA A 18 -1.00 -0.15 10.73
N ALA A 19 0.27 0.24 10.62
CA ALA A 19 1.22 0.10 11.73
C ALA A 19 0.82 0.88 13.01
N ARG A 20 -0.02 1.91 12.89
CA ARG A 20 -0.61 2.67 14.02
C ARG A 20 -1.92 2.10 14.55
N GLY A 21 -2.42 1.03 13.95
CA GLY A 21 -3.76 0.50 14.24
C GLY A 21 -4.90 1.21 13.48
N ASP A 22 -4.58 2.16 12.60
CA ASP A 22 -5.57 2.83 11.74
C ASP A 22 -5.93 1.98 10.50
N ASP A 23 -6.97 2.38 9.78
CA ASP A 23 -7.35 1.76 8.51
C ASP A 23 -6.38 2.15 7.38
N GLY A 24 -5.34 1.35 7.21
CA GLY A 24 -4.37 1.51 6.13
C GLY A 24 -4.96 1.34 4.72
N ALA A 25 -6.05 0.57 4.56
CA ALA A 25 -6.66 0.36 3.26
C ALA A 25 -7.39 1.62 2.78
N ALA A 26 -8.12 2.30 3.68
CA ALA A 26 -8.76 3.58 3.38
C ALA A 26 -7.74 4.63 2.94
N ALA A 27 -6.60 4.71 3.63
CA ALA A 27 -5.57 5.68 3.31
C ALA A 27 -4.89 5.43 1.97
N ALA A 28 -4.48 4.18 1.69
CA ALA A 28 -3.91 3.83 0.39
C ALA A 28 -4.86 4.11 -0.77
N ARG A 29 -6.17 3.89 -0.57
CA ARG A 29 -7.18 4.07 -1.61
C ARG A 29 -7.36 5.52 -2.05
N SER A 30 -6.97 6.49 -1.21
CA SER A 30 -7.00 7.92 -1.57
C SER A 30 -5.89 8.34 -2.55
N VAL A 31 -4.79 7.59 -2.60
CA VAL A 31 -3.61 7.90 -3.43
C VAL A 31 -3.30 6.83 -4.49
N ALA A 32 -3.88 5.63 -4.37
CA ALA A 32 -3.67 4.52 -5.29
C ALA A 32 -4.22 4.81 -6.71
N PRO A 33 -3.66 4.16 -7.75
CA PRO A 33 -4.27 4.16 -9.07
C PRO A 33 -5.68 3.54 -9.06
N ASP A 34 -6.53 3.95 -10.00
CA ASP A 34 -7.86 3.37 -10.15
C ASP A 34 -7.80 1.85 -10.41
N GLY A 35 -8.66 1.11 -9.71
CA GLY A 35 -8.70 -0.36 -9.81
C GLY A 35 -7.48 -1.06 -9.23
N ALA A 36 -6.65 -0.38 -8.43
CA ALA A 36 -5.55 -1.01 -7.72
C ALA A 36 -6.08 -2.03 -6.69
N MET A 37 -5.36 -3.14 -6.59
CA MET A 37 -5.56 -4.13 -5.53
C MET A 37 -4.58 -3.82 -4.38
N LEU A 38 -5.12 -3.85 -3.16
CA LEU A 38 -4.40 -3.57 -1.92
C LEU A 38 -4.37 -4.85 -1.09
N ASP A 39 -3.19 -5.24 -0.65
CA ASP A 39 -2.98 -6.32 0.30
C ASP A 39 -2.19 -5.80 1.51
N VAL A 40 -2.73 -5.97 2.71
CA VAL A 40 -2.10 -5.49 3.96
C VAL A 40 -2.04 -6.65 4.93
N GLN A 41 -0.83 -7.05 5.30
CA GLN A 41 -0.54 -8.19 6.15
C GLN A 41 0.20 -7.74 7.40
N ARG A 42 -0.09 -8.36 8.55
CA ARG A 42 0.66 -8.16 9.79
C ARG A 42 1.47 -9.40 10.11
N GLU A 43 2.78 -9.24 10.31
CA GLU A 43 3.71 -10.35 10.57
C GLU A 43 4.76 -9.93 11.59
N GLY A 44 4.87 -10.64 12.71
CA GLY A 44 6.02 -10.53 13.63
C GLY A 44 6.34 -9.12 14.15
N GLY A 45 5.33 -8.25 14.32
CA GLY A 45 5.52 -6.85 14.73
C GLY A 45 5.69 -5.86 13.59
N TRP A 46 5.48 -6.30 12.35
CA TRP A 46 5.52 -5.48 11.14
C TRP A 46 4.19 -5.49 10.42
N VAL A 47 3.94 -4.43 9.67
CA VAL A 47 2.90 -4.36 8.65
C VAL A 47 3.56 -4.33 7.30
N VAL A 48 3.12 -5.20 6.41
CA VAL A 48 3.53 -5.26 5.01
C VAL A 48 2.34 -4.88 4.15
N ALA A 49 2.47 -3.81 3.37
CA ALA A 49 1.45 -3.41 2.41
C ALA A 49 1.97 -3.58 0.98
N THR A 50 1.17 -4.22 0.13
CA THR A 50 1.43 -4.39 -1.30
C THR A 50 0.30 -3.76 -2.11
N VAL A 51 0.68 -2.96 -3.10
CA VAL A 51 -0.25 -2.32 -4.03
C VAL A 51 0.09 -2.75 -5.44
N THR A 52 -0.90 -3.25 -6.16
CA THR A 52 -0.74 -3.63 -7.57
C THR A 52 -1.76 -2.92 -8.44
N ALA A 53 -1.34 -2.37 -9.56
CA ALA A 53 -2.22 -1.70 -10.52
C ALA A 53 -1.77 -1.98 -11.95
N ARG A 54 -2.74 -2.04 -12.88
CA ARG A 54 -2.43 -2.11 -14.32
C ARG A 54 -1.96 -0.75 -14.83
N SER A 55 -0.92 -0.73 -15.66
CA SER A 55 -0.44 0.48 -16.29
C SER A 55 -1.44 0.94 -17.36
N ALA A 56 -1.85 2.21 -17.31
CA ALA A 56 -2.69 2.80 -18.36
C ALA A 56 -1.91 3.08 -19.65
N LEU A 57 -0.58 3.22 -19.57
CA LEU A 57 0.28 3.58 -20.70
C LEU A 57 0.92 2.37 -21.38
N LEU A 58 1.02 1.24 -20.67
CA LEU A 58 1.72 0.03 -21.14
C LEU A 58 0.76 -1.16 -21.05
N PRO A 59 0.09 -1.53 -22.15
CA PRO A 59 -0.81 -2.66 -22.19
C PRO A 59 -0.14 -3.95 -21.70
N GLY A 60 -0.82 -4.70 -20.84
CA GLY A 60 -0.31 -5.95 -20.26
C GLY A 60 0.70 -5.79 -19.13
N VAL A 61 1.12 -4.57 -18.77
CA VAL A 61 2.05 -4.33 -17.66
C VAL A 61 1.30 -4.07 -16.37
N THR A 62 1.64 -4.83 -15.33
CA THR A 62 1.21 -4.59 -13.94
C THR A 62 2.37 -3.98 -13.17
N VAL A 63 2.09 -2.90 -12.45
CA VAL A 63 3.03 -2.23 -11.57
C VAL A 63 2.69 -2.62 -10.13
N ALA A 64 3.69 -3.11 -9.40
CA ALA A 64 3.57 -3.44 -7.99
C ALA A 64 4.50 -2.57 -7.15
N ALA A 65 4.08 -2.25 -5.93
CA ALA A 65 4.93 -1.67 -4.91
C ALA A 65 4.66 -2.34 -3.56
N ARG A 66 5.71 -2.50 -2.75
CA ARG A 66 5.65 -3.07 -1.41
C ARG A 66 6.28 -2.10 -0.42
N ALA A 67 5.65 -1.91 0.72
CA ALA A 67 6.18 -1.14 1.84
C ALA A 67 6.03 -1.93 3.14
N VAL A 68 6.91 -1.64 4.09
CA VAL A 68 6.96 -2.29 5.40
C VAL A 68 7.08 -1.23 6.49
N ALA A 69 6.35 -1.38 7.58
CA ALA A 69 6.41 -0.50 8.75
C ALA A 69 6.35 -1.30 10.05
N ALA A 70 7.14 -0.91 11.06
CA ALA A 70 7.06 -1.50 12.39
C ALA A 70 5.75 -1.07 13.07
N VAL A 71 5.07 -2.00 13.73
CA VAL A 71 3.86 -1.71 14.51
C VAL A 71 4.22 -0.82 15.70
N GLU A 72 3.44 0.23 15.93
CA GLU A 72 3.64 1.13 17.07
C GLU A 72 3.29 0.42 18.39
N PRO A 73 4.07 0.60 19.46
CA PRO A 73 3.77 0.02 20.77
C PRO A 73 2.38 0.44 21.27
N GLY A 74 1.61 -0.51 21.80
CA GLY A 74 0.28 -0.24 22.38
C GLY A 74 -0.89 -0.29 21.39
N THR A 75 -0.63 -0.52 20.09
CA THR A 75 -1.65 -0.79 19.08
C THR A 75 -1.80 -2.31 18.93
N ARG A 76 -3.00 -2.86 19.13
CA ARG A 76 -3.27 -4.31 19.06
C ARG A 76 -4.50 -4.59 18.23
#